data_AF-A0A533UDR4-F1
#
_entry.id   AF-A0A533UDR4-F1
#
_cell.length_a   1.000
_cell.length_b   1.000
_cell.length_c   1.000
_cell.angle_alpha   90.00
_cell.angle_beta   90.00
_cell.angle_gamma   90.00
#
_symmetry.space_group_name_H-M   'P 1'
#
loop_
_entity.id
_entity.type
_entity.pdbx_description
1 polymer ?
#
loop_
_entity_poly.entity_id
_entity_poly.type
_entity_poly.pdbx_seq_one_letter_code
_entity_poly.pdbx_strand_id
1 'polypeptide(L)'
;MEIFNRKPSFCSVCKKSIIHKHKPKREWDVEGSLCGDCYITQMQKYYDLSVKQKCVMCSIEKNVPDLWEPKYQWEMKGLLCKICFDIKNAEYNKSKTFCSTCGKKLSVIRYNPKRQWVLQGQLCRECWDSQKAKLG
;
A
#
# COMPACT_ATOMS: atom_id res chain seq x y z
N MET A 1 -14.11 -45.96 -38.82
CA MET A 1 -13.40 -44.93 -38.01
C MET A 1 -14.41 -44.34 -37.05
N GLU A 2 -14.39 -44.77 -35.79
CA GLU A 2 -15.27 -44.25 -34.74
C GLU A 2 -14.73 -42.91 -34.24
N ILE A 3 -15.32 -41.83 -34.72
CA ILE A 3 -14.92 -40.46 -34.41
C ILE A 3 -15.42 -40.14 -33.00
N PHE A 4 -14.55 -40.37 -32.00
CA PHE A 4 -14.59 -39.86 -30.63
C PHE A 4 -15.92 -39.20 -30.19
N ASN A 5 -16.87 -39.99 -29.69
CA ASN A 5 -18.00 -39.53 -28.89
C ASN A 5 -17.49 -38.95 -27.57
N ARG A 6 -16.89 -37.76 -27.60
CA ARG A 6 -16.55 -37.01 -26.39
C ARG A 6 -17.85 -36.50 -25.78
N LYS A 7 -18.20 -37.01 -24.59
CA LYS A 7 -19.33 -36.49 -23.79
C LYS A 7 -19.28 -34.96 -23.76
N PRO A 8 -20.42 -34.26 -23.96
CA PRO A 8 -20.44 -32.81 -23.91
C PRO A 8 -19.94 -32.35 -22.55
N SER A 9 -18.84 -31.60 -22.55
CA SER A 9 -18.38 -30.91 -21.36
C SER A 9 -19.16 -29.62 -21.18
N PHE A 10 -19.41 -29.24 -19.93
CA PHE A 10 -20.12 -28.01 -19.59
C PHE A 10 -19.22 -27.10 -18.76
N CYS A 11 -19.34 -25.80 -18.96
CA CYS A 11 -18.66 -24.80 -18.16
C CYS A 11 -19.21 -24.82 -16.73
N SER A 12 -18.34 -24.85 -15.74
CA SER A 12 -18.72 -24.92 -14.32
C SER A 12 -19.40 -23.63 -13.83
N VAL A 13 -19.19 -22.51 -14.53
CA VAL A 13 -19.78 -21.20 -14.19
C VAL A 13 -21.08 -20.94 -14.97
N CYS A 14 -21.04 -20.96 -16.30
CA CYS A 14 -22.19 -20.58 -17.13
C CYS A 14 -23.03 -21.77 -17.62
N LYS A 15 -22.61 -23.01 -17.31
CA LYS A 15 -23.29 -24.26 -17.70
C LYS A 15 -23.49 -24.46 -19.21
N LYS A 16 -22.90 -23.62 -20.06
CA LYS A 16 -22.90 -23.79 -21.52
C LYS A 16 -22.00 -24.96 -21.93
N SER A 17 -22.35 -25.65 -23.01
CA SER A 17 -21.50 -26.69 -23.60
C SER A 17 -20.19 -26.07 -24.11
N ILE A 18 -19.10 -26.78 -23.88
CA ILE A 18 -17.74 -26.32 -24.20
C ILE A 18 -17.01 -27.33 -25.06
N ILE A 19 -16.47 -26.83 -26.18
CA ILE A 19 -15.61 -27.57 -27.10
C ILE A 19 -14.16 -27.56 -26.59
N HIS A 20 -13.70 -26.39 -26.12
CA HIS A 20 -12.38 -26.20 -25.52
C HIS A 20 -12.51 -26.02 -24.01
N LYS A 21 -11.69 -26.76 -23.24
CA LYS A 21 -11.69 -26.76 -21.78
C LYS A 21 -10.53 -25.92 -21.26
N HIS A 22 -10.83 -24.86 -20.53
CA HIS A 22 -9.81 -24.12 -19.79
C HIS A 22 -9.79 -24.58 -18.33
N LYS A 23 -8.60 -24.90 -17.82
CA LYS A 23 -8.40 -25.28 -16.43
C LYS A 23 -8.22 -24.01 -15.58
N PRO A 24 -9.06 -23.77 -14.57
CA PRO A 24 -8.87 -22.63 -13.66
C PRO A 24 -7.54 -22.75 -12.90
N LYS A 25 -6.97 -21.60 -12.52
CA LYS A 25 -5.78 -21.57 -11.68
C LYS A 25 -6.10 -22.04 -10.26
N ARG A 26 -5.11 -22.58 -9.54
CA ARG A 26 -5.32 -23.15 -8.19
C ARG A 26 -5.82 -22.10 -7.20
N GLU A 27 -5.30 -20.88 -7.33
CA GLU A 27 -5.69 -19.73 -6.52
C GLU A 27 -7.13 -19.27 -6.75
N TRP A 28 -7.84 -19.76 -7.77
CA TRP A 28 -9.18 -19.29 -8.11
C TRP A 28 -10.32 -19.97 -7.35
N ASP A 29 -10.04 -21.08 -6.66
CA ASP A 29 -11.02 -21.90 -5.92
C ASP A 29 -12.26 -22.28 -6.77
N VAL A 30 -12.03 -22.57 -8.05
CA VAL A 30 -13.07 -23.02 -8.99
C VAL A 30 -12.76 -24.45 -9.40
N GLU A 31 -13.65 -25.38 -9.06
CA GLU A 31 -13.57 -26.77 -9.51
C GLU A 31 -14.23 -26.96 -10.88
N GLY A 32 -13.60 -27.76 -11.74
CA GLY A 32 -14.10 -28.12 -13.06
C GLY A 32 -13.51 -27.31 -14.22
N SER A 33 -14.14 -27.40 -15.39
CA SER A 33 -13.69 -26.73 -16.61
C SER A 33 -14.43 -25.42 -16.86
N LEU A 34 -13.76 -24.43 -17.43
CA LEU A 34 -14.34 -23.15 -17.84
C LEU A 34 -14.37 -23.01 -19.35
N CYS A 35 -15.38 -22.28 -19.87
CA CYS A 35 -15.34 -21.75 -21.24
C CYS A 35 -14.37 -20.56 -21.34
N GLY A 36 -13.98 -20.19 -22.56
CA GLY A 36 -13.06 -19.08 -22.80
C GLY A 36 -13.52 -17.77 -22.13
N ASP A 37 -14.79 -17.40 -22.32
CA ASP A 37 -15.35 -16.17 -21.74
C ASP A 37 -15.27 -16.18 -20.21
N CYS A 38 -15.75 -17.25 -19.55
CA CYS A 38 -15.72 -17.37 -18.09
C CYS A 38 -14.28 -17.42 -17.55
N TYR A 39 -13.34 -18.01 -18.30
CA TYR A 39 -11.93 -18.03 -17.92
C TYR A 39 -11.33 -16.61 -17.95
N ILE A 40 -11.59 -15.83 -18.99
CA ILE A 40 -11.11 -14.44 -19.11
C ILE A 40 -11.74 -13.57 -18.01
N THR A 41 -13.06 -13.68 -17.78
CA THR A 41 -13.72 -12.93 -16.71
C THR A 41 -13.16 -13.27 -15.33
N GLN A 42 -12.91 -14.55 -15.05
CA GLN A 42 -12.32 -14.97 -13.77
C GLN A 42 -10.88 -14.46 -13.63
N MET A 43 -10.11 -14.50 -14.71
CA MET A 43 -8.75 -13.94 -14.75
C MET A 43 -8.74 -12.45 -14.43
N GLN A 44 -9.61 -11.66 -15.08
CA GLN A 44 -9.73 -10.22 -14.84
C GLN A 44 -10.10 -9.93 -13.38
N LYS A 45 -11.07 -10.65 -12.81
CA LYS A 45 -11.45 -10.50 -11.39
C LYS A 45 -10.27 -10.72 -10.45
N TYR A 46 -9.50 -11.79 -10.65
CA TYR A 46 -8.34 -12.07 -9.80
C TYR A 46 -7.20 -11.08 -10.01
N TYR A 47 -6.99 -10.64 -11.26
CA TYR A 47 -6.03 -9.59 -11.55
C TYR A 47 -6.41 -8.29 -10.84
N ASP A 48 -7.66 -7.85 -10.95
CA ASP A 48 -8.17 -6.63 -10.30
C ASP A 48 -8.09 -6.70 -8.77
N LEU A 49 -8.36 -7.87 -8.18
CA LEU A 49 -8.20 -8.11 -6.74
C LEU A 49 -6.73 -8.06 -6.32
N SER A 50 -5.82 -8.59 -7.14
CA SER A 50 -4.38 -8.57 -6.86
C SER A 50 -3.75 -7.18 -7.04
N VAL A 51 -4.35 -6.34 -7.87
CA VAL A 51 -3.85 -5.00 -8.22
C VAL A 51 -4.39 -3.95 -7.25
N LYS A 52 -5.39 -4.24 -6.41
CA LYS A 52 -5.92 -3.25 -5.46
C LYS A 52 -5.33 -3.43 -4.06
N GLN A 53 -4.88 -2.33 -3.48
CA GLN A 53 -4.41 -2.27 -2.11
C GLN A 53 -4.99 -1.07 -1.37
N LYS A 54 -5.04 -1.15 -0.04
CA LYS A 54 -5.51 -0.08 0.82
C LYS A 54 -4.36 0.82 1.24
N CYS A 55 -4.60 2.13 1.25
CA CYS A 55 -3.67 3.10 1.84
C CYS A 55 -3.51 2.82 3.33
N VAL A 56 -2.27 2.74 3.83
CA VAL A 56 -2.00 2.48 5.26
C VAL A 56 -2.50 3.60 6.18
N MET A 57 -2.63 4.84 5.68
CA MET A 57 -3.04 6.00 6.49
C MET A 57 -4.55 6.23 6.51
N CYS A 58 -5.24 6.09 5.38
CA CYS A 58 -6.67 6.40 5.27
C CYS A 58 -7.54 5.22 4.82
N SER A 59 -6.94 4.06 4.60
CA SER A 59 -7.62 2.81 4.19
C SER A 59 -8.39 2.87 2.87
N ILE A 60 -8.25 3.95 2.08
CA ILE A 60 -8.84 4.02 0.73
C ILE A 60 -8.23 2.94 -0.15
N GLU A 61 -9.08 2.22 -0.87
CA GLU A 61 -8.67 1.20 -1.82
C GLU A 61 -8.39 1.84 -3.18
N LYS A 62 -7.21 1.60 -3.72
CA LYS A 62 -6.79 2.05 -5.05
C LYS A 62 -5.97 0.96 -5.73
N ASN A 63 -5.75 1.10 -7.03
CA ASN A 63 -4.80 0.27 -7.73
C ASN A 63 -3.39 0.55 -7.18
N VAL A 64 -2.57 -0.48 -7.05
CA VAL A 64 -1.18 -0.43 -6.57
C VAL A 64 -0.34 0.60 -7.34
N PRO A 65 -0.44 0.73 -8.68
CA PRO A 65 0.28 1.78 -9.41
C PRO A 65 -0.12 3.22 -9.03
N ASP A 66 -1.32 3.43 -8.48
CA ASP A 66 -1.82 4.73 -8.02
C ASP A 66 -1.43 5.02 -6.56
N LEU A 67 -0.76 4.07 -5.91
CA LEU A 67 -0.25 4.19 -4.56
C LEU A 67 1.26 4.45 -4.57
N TRP A 68 1.73 5.07 -3.49
CA TRP A 68 3.08 5.58 -3.33
C TRP A 68 3.77 4.85 -2.19
N GLU A 69 5.03 4.47 -2.41
CA GLU A 69 5.86 3.90 -1.37
C GLU A 69 6.27 5.00 -0.36
N PRO A 70 6.17 4.74 0.95
CA PRO A 70 6.65 5.67 1.97
C PRO A 70 8.17 5.80 1.88
N LYS A 71 8.67 6.98 2.26
CA LYS A 71 10.12 7.19 2.36
C LYS A 71 10.71 6.32 3.47
N TYR A 72 11.91 5.78 3.25
CA TYR A 72 12.57 4.90 4.23
C TYR A 72 12.72 5.55 5.61
N GLN A 73 12.90 6.89 5.68
CA GLN A 73 13.04 7.61 6.96
C GLN A 73 11.76 7.69 7.79
N TRP A 74 10.61 7.28 7.25
CA TRP A 74 9.34 7.33 7.97
C TRP A 74 9.06 6.06 8.76
N GLU A 75 9.85 5.00 8.58
CA GLU A 75 9.68 3.71 9.28
C GLU A 75 8.25 3.14 9.14
N MET A 76 7.58 3.45 8.03
CA MET A 76 6.22 2.99 7.73
C MET A 76 6.27 1.80 6.76
N LYS A 77 5.41 0.80 7.00
CA LYS A 77 5.21 -0.34 6.10
C LYS A 77 3.85 -0.20 5.39
N GLY A 78 3.80 -0.55 4.11
CA GLY A 78 2.60 -0.47 3.27
C GLY A 78 2.63 0.71 2.31
N LEU A 79 1.58 0.87 1.50
CA LEU A 79 1.49 1.91 0.48
C LEU A 79 0.57 3.06 0.88
N LEU A 80 0.79 4.23 0.32
CA LEU A 80 0.06 5.47 0.60
C LEU A 80 -0.67 5.97 -0.64
N CYS A 81 -1.88 6.49 -0.51
CA CYS A 81 -2.44 7.29 -1.60
C CYS A 81 -1.67 8.62 -1.71
N LYS A 82 -1.65 9.22 -2.91
CA LYS A 82 -0.92 10.48 -3.18
C LYS A 82 -1.20 11.57 -2.13
N ILE A 83 -2.47 11.75 -1.76
CA ILE A 83 -2.88 12.76 -0.76
C ILE A 83 -2.20 12.50 0.60
N CYS A 84 -2.24 11.25 1.08
CA CYS A 84 -1.60 10.89 2.35
C CYS A 84 -0.07 11.01 2.27
N PHE A 85 0.52 10.66 1.12
CA PHE A 85 1.95 10.85 0.89
C PHE A 85 2.34 12.34 0.97
N ASP A 86 1.60 13.22 0.30
CA ASP A 86 1.88 14.65 0.26
C ASP A 86 1.74 15.30 1.64
N ILE A 87 0.69 14.95 2.39
CA ILE A 87 0.50 15.38 3.78
C ILE A 87 1.69 14.94 4.64
N LYS A 88 2.04 13.65 4.59
CA LYS A 88 3.13 13.10 5.40
C LYS A 88 4.48 13.71 5.03
N ASN A 89 4.70 13.98 3.74
CA ASN A 89 5.89 14.64 3.24
C ASN A 89 5.97 16.09 3.71
N ALA A 90 4.86 16.82 3.71
CA ALA A 90 4.80 18.18 4.22
C ALA A 90 5.11 18.23 5.73
N GLU A 91 4.51 17.32 6.52
CA GLU A 91 4.79 17.18 7.96
C GLU A 91 6.28 16.90 8.22
N TYR A 92 6.85 15.94 7.48
CA TYR A 92 8.26 15.57 7.62
C TYR A 92 9.22 16.70 7.23
N ASN A 93 8.89 17.45 6.18
CA ASN A 93 9.68 18.63 5.79
C ASN A 93 9.56 19.73 6.83
N LYS A 94 8.37 19.94 7.42
CA LYS A 94 8.17 20.88 8.51
C LYS A 94 8.99 20.50 9.73
N SER A 95 9.01 19.23 10.12
CA SER A 95 9.79 18.74 11.27
C SER A 95 11.32 18.86 11.08
N LYS A 96 11.78 18.91 9.83
CA LYS A 96 13.20 19.18 9.50
C LYS A 96 13.56 20.65 9.42
N THR A 97 12.56 21.52 9.19
CA THR A 97 12.76 22.94 8.89
C THR A 97 12.54 23.81 10.10
N PHE A 98 11.66 23.41 11.01
CA PHE A 98 11.24 24.20 12.17
C PHE A 98 11.53 23.47 13.48
N CYS A 99 11.79 24.25 14.53
CA CYS A 99 11.96 23.75 15.88
C CYS A 99 10.67 23.08 16.35
N SER A 100 10.75 21.84 16.84
CA SER A 100 9.59 21.08 17.32
C SER A 100 8.87 21.73 18.50
N THR A 101 9.55 22.59 19.26
CA THR A 101 8.97 23.23 20.47
C THR A 101 8.44 24.62 20.19
N CYS A 102 9.22 25.50 19.57
CA CYS A 102 8.83 26.91 19.38
C CYS A 102 8.42 27.27 17.95
N GLY A 103 8.52 26.34 16.99
CA GLY A 103 8.17 26.59 15.59
C GLY A 103 9.11 27.54 14.84
N LYS A 104 10.18 28.05 15.46
CA LYS A 104 11.19 28.90 14.81
C LYS A 104 11.91 28.11 13.72
N LYS A 105 12.17 28.75 12.57
CA LYS A 105 12.97 28.15 11.49
C LYS A 105 14.37 27.80 12.00
N LEU A 106 14.79 26.56 11.80
CA LEU A 106 16.09 26.07 12.23
C LEU A 106 17.19 26.61 11.32
N SER A 107 18.31 26.97 11.94
CA SER A 107 19.53 27.35 11.23
C SER A 107 20.33 26.10 10.82
N VAL A 108 21.55 26.29 10.32
CA VAL A 108 22.46 25.18 9.96
C VAL A 108 22.76 24.30 11.17
N ILE A 109 22.86 24.90 12.37
CA ILE A 109 23.08 24.17 13.62
C ILE A 109 21.73 23.76 14.20
N ARG A 110 21.55 22.45 14.34
CA ARG A 110 20.30 21.83 14.80
C ARG A 110 20.61 20.85 15.91
N TYR A 111 19.71 20.76 16.88
CA TYR A 111 19.92 19.95 18.06
C TYR A 111 18.90 18.82 18.12
N ASN A 112 19.38 17.60 18.36
CA ASN A 112 18.50 16.46 18.57
C ASN A 112 18.11 16.40 20.07
N PRO A 113 16.83 16.13 20.39
CA PRO A 113 16.41 15.91 21.77
C PRO A 113 17.10 14.67 22.35
N LYS A 114 17.38 14.66 23.66
CA LYS A 114 17.86 13.45 24.34
C LYS A 114 16.79 12.37 24.29
N ARG A 115 17.19 11.08 24.22
CA ARG A 115 16.27 9.93 24.15
C ARG A 115 15.19 9.94 25.25
N GLN A 116 15.55 10.38 26.45
CA GLN A 116 14.64 10.43 27.61
C GLN A 116 13.57 11.55 27.55
N TRP A 117 13.71 12.53 26.64
CA TRP A 117 12.80 13.68 26.59
C TRP A 117 11.48 13.41 25.84
N VAL A 118 11.30 12.20 25.27
CA VAL A 118 10.09 11.76 24.53
C VAL A 118 9.62 12.82 23.52
N LEU A 119 10.57 13.49 22.87
CA LEU A 119 10.30 14.56 21.92
C LEU A 119 10.81 14.14 20.53
N GLN A 120 9.98 14.34 19.52
CA GLN A 120 10.31 14.02 18.13
C GLN A 120 10.68 15.29 17.34
N GLY A 121 11.57 15.14 16.35
CA GLY A 121 12.05 16.23 15.50
C GLY A 121 13.26 16.97 16.06
N GLN A 122 13.55 18.17 15.55
CA GLN A 122 14.77 18.92 15.86
C GLN A 122 14.47 20.20 16.65
N LEU A 123 15.44 20.63 17.45
CA LEU A 123 15.35 21.80 18.32
C LEU A 123 16.32 22.89 17.89
N CYS A 124 15.93 24.14 18.13
CA CYS A 124 16.87 25.26 18.15
C CYS A 124 17.69 25.22 19.45
N ARG A 125 18.79 25.98 19.47
CA ARG A 125 19.69 26.06 20.64
C ARG A 125 18.94 26.43 21.93
N GLU A 126 18.15 27.50 21.87
CA GLU A 126 17.39 28.03 23.00
C GLU A 126 16.44 26.97 23.61
N CYS A 127 15.67 26.26 22.77
CA CYS A 127 14.77 25.21 23.25
C CYS A 127 15.53 24.00 23.79
N TRP A 128 16.66 23.64 23.19
CA TRP A 128 17.47 22.52 23.67
C TRP A 128 18.09 22.82 25.04
N ASP A 129 18.66 24.02 25.22
CA ASP A 129 19.23 24.47 26.49
C ASP A 129 18.14 24.57 27.57
N SER A 130 16.96 25.12 27.23
CA SER A 130 15.81 25.18 28.15
C SER A 130 15.33 23.78 28.56
N GLN A 131 15.21 22.84 27.62
CA GLN A 131 14.78 21.48 27.92
C GLN A 131 15.83 20.75 28.78
N LYS A 132 17.12 20.99 28.51
CA LYS A 132 18.22 20.48 29.34
C LYS A 132 18.20 21.05 30.75
N ALA A 133 17.87 22.33 30.95
CA ALA A 133 17.77 22.88 32.29
C ALA A 133 16.60 22.27 33.09
N LYS A 134 15.51 21.89 32.41
CA LYS A 134 14.31 21.32 33.05
C LYS A 134 14.41 19.83 33.35
N LEU A 135 15.04 19.05 32.47
CA LEU A 135 15.01 17.58 32.45
C LEU A 135 16.41 16.95 32.35
N GLY A 136 17.45 17.74 32.47
CA GLY A 136 18.81 17.37 32.11
C GLY A 136 19.66 16.89 33.26
#